data_AF-K9WC77-F1
#
_entry.id   AF-K9WC77-F1
#
_cell.length_a   1.000
_cell.length_b   1.000
_cell.length_c   1.000
_cell.angle_alpha   90.00
_cell.angle_beta   90.00
_cell.angle_gamma   90.00
#
_symmetry.space_group_name_H-M   'P 1'
#
loop_
_entity.id
_entity.type
_entity.pdbx_description
1 polymer ?
#
loop_
_entity_poly.entity_id
_entity_poly.type
_entity_poly.pdbx_seq_one_letter_code
_entity_poly.pdbx_strand_id
1 'polypeptide(L)' 'MLLEHRPSGVLVEVLTLEELYNPCRPEIIGRLQAGEEMQDPETFMKSELIFPSGETLPRCWFDAHYREKIALNKVTTIGV' A
#
# COMPACT_ATOMS: atom_id res chain seq x y z
N MET A 1 -6.60 -4.77 -9.09
CA MET A 1 -6.69 -5.11 -7.65
C MET A 1 -7.49 -4.01 -6.97
N LEU A 2 -8.31 -4.33 -5.97
CA LEU A 2 -9.07 -3.33 -5.21
C LEU A 2 -8.44 -3.10 -3.84
N LEU A 3 -8.19 -1.83 -3.52
CA LEU A 3 -7.75 -1.35 -2.22
C LEU A 3 -8.78 -0.32 -1.71
N GLU A 4 -8.66 0.09 -0.46
CA GLU A 4 -9.46 1.17 0.12
C GLU A 4 -8.55 2.35 0.41
N HIS A 5 -8.99 3.56 0.03
CA HIS A 5 -8.35 4.80 0.41
C HIS A 5 -8.82 5.21 1.81
N ARG A 6 -7.96 5.03 2.80
CA ARG A 6 -8.27 5.25 4.22
C ARG A 6 -8.88 6.63 4.53
N PRO A 7 -8.39 7.75 3.96
CA PRO A 7 -8.97 9.07 4.22
C PRO A 7 -10.41 9.25 3.71
N SER A 8 -10.75 8.66 2.55
CA SER A 8 -12.09 8.80 1.96
C SER A 8 -13.03 7.64 2.26
N GLY A 9 -12.50 6.47 2.66
CA GLY A 9 -13.27 5.23 2.82
C GLY A 9 -13.78 4.65 1.51
N VAL A 10 -13.23 5.09 0.37
CA VAL A 10 -13.67 4.66 -0.97
C VAL A 10 -12.72 3.62 -1.53
N LEU A 11 -13.25 2.67 -2.29
CA LEU A 11 -12.44 1.68 -2.98
C LEU A 11 -11.67 2.31 -4.15
N VAL A 12 -10.41 1.93 -4.29
CA VAL A 12 -9.51 2.31 -5.36
C VAL A 12 -9.17 1.06 -6.18
N GLU A 13 -9.48 1.09 -7.46
CA GLU A 13 -8.98 0.12 -8.43
C GLU A 13 -7.54 0.50 -8.82
N VAL A 14 -6.58 -0.36 -8.50
CA VAL A 14 -5.17 -0.19 -8.87
C VAL A 14 -5.01 -0.49 -10.36
N LEU A 15 -4.58 0.50 -11.14
CA LEU A 15 -4.38 0.38 -12.58
C LEU A 15 -3.04 -0.26 -12.95
N THR A 16 -2.00 -0.06 -12.12
CA THR A 16 -0.66 -0.61 -12.38
C THR A 16 -0.14 -1.34 -11.14
N LEU A 17 -0.24 -2.68 -11.16
CA LEU A 17 0.19 -3.52 -10.04
C LEU A 17 1.70 -3.44 -9.77
N GLU A 18 2.50 -3.21 -10.80
CA GLU A 18 3.95 -3.04 -10.65
C GLU A 18 4.31 -1.89 -9.71
N GLU A 19 3.55 -0.80 -9.73
CA GLU A 19 3.78 0.34 -8.83
C GLU A 19 3.42 0.00 -7.38
N LEU A 20 2.43 -0.86 -7.19
CA LEU A 20 1.94 -1.25 -5.87
C LEU A 20 2.98 -2.03 -5.07
N TYR A 21 3.54 -3.09 -5.66
CA TYR A 21 4.53 -3.92 -4.97
C TYR A 21 5.96 -3.43 -5.12
N ASN A 22 6.22 -2.39 -5.94
CA ASN A 22 7.54 -1.79 -6.05
C ASN A 22 7.84 -0.89 -4.83
N PRO A 23 8.80 -1.26 -3.97
CA PRO A 23 9.12 -0.48 -2.78
C PRO A 23 9.69 0.92 -3.09
N CYS A 24 10.25 1.13 -4.27
CA CYS A 24 10.85 2.41 -4.66
C CYS A 24 9.82 3.44 -5.18
N ARG A 25 8.55 3.04 -5.37
CA ARG A 25 7.48 3.95 -5.79
C ARG A 25 6.52 4.19 -4.63
N PRO A 26 6.51 5.35 -3.96
CA PRO A 26 5.62 5.57 -2.80
C PRO A 26 4.15 5.71 -3.19
N GLU A 27 3.86 5.93 -4.47
CA GLU A 27 2.56 6.22 -5.03
C GLU A 27 2.17 5.21 -6.12
N ILE A 28 0.86 5.10 -6.38
CA ILE A 28 0.28 4.28 -7.43
C ILE A 28 -0.79 5.05 -8.17
N ILE A 29 -0.98 4.70 -9.45
CA ILE A 29 -2.13 5.19 -10.21
C ILE A 29 -3.32 4.25 -9.97
N GLY A 30 -4.45 4.83 -9.56
CA GLY A 30 -5.70 4.11 -9.30
C GLY A 30 -6.93 4.89 -9.73
N ARG A 31 -8.09 4.25 -9.68
CA ARG A 31 -9.39 4.90 -9.92
C ARG A 31 -10.29 4.71 -8.72
N LEU A 32 -10.89 5.79 -8.25
CA LEU A 32 -11.92 5.67 -7.22
C LEU A 32 -13.16 4.99 -7.79
N GLN A 33 -13.78 4.15 -6.98
CA GLN A 33 -15.08 3.54 -7.22
C GLN A 33 -16.13 4.28 -6.38
N ALA A 34 -16.31 5.56 -6.68
CA ALA A 34 -17.32 6.41 -6.07
C ALA A 34 -18.47 6.63 -7.06
N GLY A 35 -19.68 6.21 -6.68
CA GLY A 35 -20.89 6.38 -7.50
C GLY A 35 -21.02 5.38 -8.65
N GLU A 36 -21.84 5.73 -9.65
CA GLU A 36 -22.17 4.87 -10.80
C GLU A 36 -21.26 5.13 -12.01
N GLU A 37 -20.49 6.23 -12.00
CA GLU A 37 -19.62 6.65 -13.11
C GLU A 37 -18.16 6.27 -12.88
N MET A 38 -17.47 5.87 -13.96
CA MET A 38 -16.04 5.55 -13.90
C MET A 38 -15.23 6.85 -13.71
N GLN A 39 -14.55 6.94 -12.57
CA GLN A 39 -13.72 8.11 -12.25
C GLN A 39 -12.40 8.09 -13.03
N ASP A 40 -11.83 9.27 -13.21
CA ASP A 40 -10.51 9.42 -13.83
C ASP A 40 -9.41 8.78 -12.98
N PRO A 41 -8.29 8.35 -13.61
CA PRO A 41 -7.11 7.91 -12.88
C PRO A 41 -6.53 9.03 -12.01
N GLU A 42 -6.28 8.72 -10.76
CA GLU A 42 -5.63 9.60 -9.79
C GLU A 42 -4.43 8.90 -9.15
N THR A 43 -3.55 9.70 -8.56
CA THR A 43 -2.36 9.21 -7.86
C THR A 43 -2.66 9.08 -6.38
N PHE A 44 -2.39 7.90 -5.80
CA PHE A 44 -2.64 7.61 -4.40
C PHE A 44 -1.34 7.24 -3.68
N MET A 45 -1.13 7.79 -2.49
CA MET A 45 -0.03 7.38 -1.62
C MET A 45 -0.30 5.98 -1.08
N LYS A 46 0.66 5.06 -1.19
CA LYS A 46 0.50 3.71 -0.64
C LYS A 46 0.29 3.71 0.88
N SER A 47 0.79 4.72 1.59
CA SER A 47 0.58 4.87 3.03
C SER A 47 -0.88 5.15 3.40
N GLU A 48 -1.68 5.63 2.44
CA GLU A 48 -3.10 5.94 2.59
C GLU A 48 -4.00 4.81 2.10
N LEU A 49 -3.41 3.75 1.53
CA LEU A 49 -4.13 2.60 1.02
C LEU A 49 -4.10 1.44 2.02
N ILE A 50 -5.22 0.74 2.12
CA ILE A 50 -5.38 -0.50 2.91
C ILE A 50 -6.13 -1.54 2.10
N PHE A 51 -6.09 -2.79 2.57
CA PHE A 51 -7.03 -3.79 2.07
C PHE A 51 -8.44 -3.44 2.54
N PRO A 52 -9.49 -3.79 1.76
CA PRO A 52 -10.89 -3.63 2.18
C PRO A 52 -11.24 -4.43 3.45
N SER A 53 -10.35 -5.33 3.91
CA SER A 53 -10.43 -6.00 5.21
C SER A 53 -10.02 -5.11 6.39
N GLY A 54 -9.45 -3.93 6.14
CA GLY A 54 -8.86 -3.04 7.14
C GLY A 54 -7.36 -3.28 7.39
N GLU A 55 -6.76 -4.30 6.76
CA GLU A 55 -5.34 -4.62 6.93
C GLU A 55 -4.44 -3.63 6.18
N THR A 56 -3.30 -3.28 6.78
CA THR A 56 -2.29 -2.44 6.13
C THR A 56 -1.56 -3.20 5.04
N LEU A 57 -1.09 -2.48 4.02
CA LEU A 57 -0.29 -3.08 2.95
C LEU A 57 1.01 -3.73 3.49
N PRO A 58 1.53 -4.80 2.85
CA PRO A 58 2.76 -5.46 3.26
C PRO A 58 3.95 -4.52 3.30
N ARG A 59 4.78 -4.61 4.34
CA ARG A 59 5.98 -3.78 4.50
C ARG A 59 6.99 -3.92 3.36
N CYS A 60 7.07 -5.10 2.75
CA CYS A 60 7.93 -5.34 1.58
C CYS A 60 7.52 -4.51 0.35
N TRP A 61 6.32 -3.96 0.31
CA TRP A 61 5.86 -3.06 -0.74
C TRP A 61 6.26 -1.61 -0.50
N PHE A 62 6.79 -1.27 0.68
CA PHE A 62 7.29 0.07 1.02
C PHE A 62 8.80 0.09 1.19
N ASP A 63 9.41 -1.05 1.46
CA ASP A 63 10.81 -1.13 1.85
C ASP A 63 11.46 -2.39 1.28
N ALA A 64 12.40 -2.17 0.34
CA ALA A 64 13.19 -3.23 -0.28
C ALA A 64 14.07 -3.97 0.74
N HIS A 65 14.50 -3.28 1.80
CA HIS A 65 15.39 -3.77 2.86
C HIS A 65 14.61 -4.24 4.10
N TYR A 66 13.29 -4.45 3.99
CA TYR A 66 12.44 -4.87 5.11
C TYR A 66 12.97 -6.11 5.84
N ARG A 67 13.55 -7.08 5.11
CA ARG A 67 14.10 -8.33 5.69
C ARG A 67 15.30 -8.08 6.58
N GLU A 68 16.16 -7.14 6.22
CA GLU A 68 17.34 -6.77 7.02
C GLU A 68 16.91 -6.11 8.33
N LYS A 69 15.88 -5.27 8.29
CA LYS A 69 15.29 -4.65 9.48
C LYS A 69 14.67 -5.66 10.44
N ILE A 70 14.03 -6.72 9.94
CA ILE A 70 13.53 -7.81 10.81
C ILE A 70 14.71 -8.49 11.54
N ALA A 71 15.81 -8.76 10.85
CA ALA A 71 16.96 -9.45 11.43
C ALA A 71 17.63 -8.61 12.54
N LEU A 72 17.78 -7.30 12.34
CA LEU A 72 18.32 -6.37 13.35
C LEU A 72 17.45 -6.30 14.61
N ASN A 73 16.11 -6.32 14.44
CA ASN A 73 15.19 -6.29 15.58
C ASN A 73 15.27 -7.57 16.42
N LYS A 74 15.57 -8.72 15.81
CA LYS A 74 15.76 -9.98 16.54
C LYS A 74 17.03 -9.97 17.38
N VAL A 75 18.13 -9.42 16.88
CA VAL A 75 19.41 -9.39 17.63
C VAL A 75 19.32 -8.53 18.88
N THR A 76 18.53 -7.46 18.87
CA THR A 76 18.38 -6.53 20.00
C THR A 76 17.57 -7.15 21.17
N THR A 77 16.66 -8.08 20.91
CA THR A 77 15.78 -8.66 21.95
C THR A 77 16.41 -9.84 22.71
N ILE A 78 17.52 -10.42 22.24
CA ILE A 78 18.19 -11.57 22.89
C ILE A 78 19.41 -11.12 23.72
N GLY A 79 19.59 -9.81 23.89
CA GLY A 79 20.72 -9.19 24.59
C GLY A 79 20.34 -8.47 25.87
N VAL A 80 19.40 -9.02 26.67
CA VAL A 80 19.15 -8.62 28.06
C VAL A 80 19.05 -9.84 28.96
#